data_AF-A0A2V8XVT5-F1
#
_entry.id   AF-A0A2V8XVT5-F1
#
_cell.length_a   1.000
_cell.length_b   1.000
_cell.length_c   1.000
_cell.angle_alpha   90.00
_cell.angle_beta   90.00
_cell.angle_gamma   90.00
#
_symmetry.space_group_name_H-M   'P 1'
#
loop_
_entity.id
_entity.type
_entity.pdbx_description
1 polymer ?
#
loop_
_entity_poly.entity_id
_entity_poly.type
_entity_poly.pdbx_seq_one_letter_code
_entity_poly.pdbx_strand_id
1 'polypeptide(L)'
;MAIIKAPPKQPKTVTIQVRVEESVKAQLDRYAEFIDSSTSYVITEALKLLFKRDDEFKAWLDQHTNNGNQEKPVGGVLSKNA
;
A
#
# COMPACT_ATOMS: atom_id res chain seq x y z
N MET A 1 -13.07 -32.99 22.20
CA MET A 1 -11.98 -32.02 21.95
C MET A 1 -12.48 -31.02 20.91
N ALA A 2 -12.48 -29.72 21.20
CA ALA A 2 -12.93 -28.71 20.24
C ALA A 2 -11.76 -28.29 19.34
N ILE A 3 -11.89 -28.48 18.03
CA ILE A 3 -10.89 -28.06 17.05
C ILE A 3 -11.17 -26.59 16.72
N ILE A 4 -10.34 -25.69 17.26
CA ILE A 4 -10.40 -24.27 16.93
C ILE A 4 -9.81 -24.11 15.54
N LYS A 5 -10.60 -23.61 14.58
CA LYS A 5 -10.14 -23.33 13.21
C LYS A 5 -9.05 -22.25 13.27
N ALA A 6 -7.99 -22.43 12.48
CA ALA A 6 -6.89 -21.48 12.40
C ALA A 6 -7.41 -20.09 11.97
N PRO A 7 -6.90 -19.00 12.57
CA PRO A 7 -7.29 -17.64 12.19
C PRO A 7 -7.05 -17.38 10.69
N PRO A 8 -7.93 -16.62 10.01
CA PRO A 8 -7.71 -16.24 8.62
C PRO A 8 -6.40 -15.47 8.47
N LYS A 9 -5.62 -15.81 7.43
CA LYS A 9 -4.35 -15.13 7.12
C LYS A 9 -4.62 -13.65 6.91
N GLN A 10 -4.07 -12.82 7.79
CA GLN A 10 -4.17 -11.36 7.66
C GLN A 10 -3.51 -10.91 6.35
N PRO A 11 -4.10 -9.92 5.65
CA PRO A 11 -3.49 -9.31 4.47
C PRO A 11 -2.08 -8.81 4.80
N LYS A 12 -1.13 -9.03 3.89
CA LYS A 12 0.22 -8.47 4.05
C LYS A 12 0.15 -6.96 3.87
N THR A 13 0.25 -6.21 4.96
CA THR A 13 0.34 -4.75 4.94
C THR A 13 1.81 -4.34 4.94
N VAL A 14 2.11 -3.25 4.23
CA VAL A 14 3.45 -2.64 4.19
C VAL A 14 3.29 -1.16 4.53
N THR A 15 4.18 -0.63 5.37
CA THR A 15 4.19 0.78 5.73
C THR A 15 5.01 1.58 4.73
N ILE A 16 4.43 2.67 4.22
CA ILE A 16 5.13 3.66 3.41
C ILE A 16 5.26 4.96 4.21
N GLN A 17 6.43 5.60 4.15
CA GLN A 17 6.64 6.94 4.69
C GLN A 17 6.67 7.92 3.53
N VAL A 18 5.72 8.87 3.52
CA VAL A 18 5.56 9.85 2.44
C VAL A 18 5.50 11.25 3.05
N ARG A 19 6.22 12.19 2.44
CA ARG A 19 6.05 13.62 2.72
C ARG A 19 5.03 14.19 1.75
N VAL A 20 4.07 14.94 2.27
CA VAL A 20 3.04 15.63 1.49
C VAL A 20 2.93 17.06 1.99
N GLU A 21 2.38 17.93 1.14
CA GLU A 21 2.04 19.29 1.55
C GLU A 21 1.02 19.28 2.69
N GLU A 22 1.11 20.27 3.58
CA GLU A 22 0.23 20.40 4.74
C GLU A 22 -1.24 20.54 4.31
N SER A 23 -1.51 21.30 3.24
CA SER A 23 -2.83 21.47 2.65
C SER A 23 -3.46 20.13 2.23
N VAL A 24 -2.66 19.27 1.58
CA VAL A 24 -3.08 17.94 1.14
C VAL A 24 -3.37 17.05 2.34
N LYS A 25 -2.53 17.08 3.37
CA LYS A 25 -2.76 16.33 4.62
C LYS A 25 -4.05 16.76 5.31
N ALA A 26 -4.30 18.06 5.43
CA ALA A 26 -5.52 18.59 6.04
C ALA A 26 -6.79 18.17 5.28
N GLN A 27 -6.73 18.16 3.94
CA GLN A 27 -7.85 17.70 3.12
C GLN A 27 -8.06 16.19 3.21
N LEU A 28 -6.98 15.41 3.25
CA LEU A 28 -7.03 13.96 3.43
C LEU A 28 -7.69 13.58 4.77
N ASP A 29 -7.34 14.27 5.86
CA ASP A 29 -7.92 14.03 7.18
C ASP A 29 -9.44 14.27 7.17
N ARG A 30 -9.87 15.43 6.63
CA ARG A 30 -11.31 15.77 6.51
C ARG A 30 -12.06 14.79 5.62
N TYR A 31 -11.44 14.35 4.54
CA TYR A 31 -12.06 13.39 3.64
C TYR A 31 -12.23 12.02 4.31
N ALA A 32 -11.23 11.57 5.06
CA ALA A 32 -11.32 10.33 5.82
C ALA A 32 -12.43 10.41 6.88
N GLU A 33 -12.56 11.53 7.59
CA GLU A 33 -13.66 11.80 8.52
C GLU A 33 -15.04 11.79 7.82
N PHE A 34 -15.15 12.46 6.66
CA PHE A 34 -16.40 12.53 5.89
C PHE A 34 -16.93 11.15 5.47
N ILE A 35 -16.05 10.20 5.13
CA ILE A 35 -16.44 8.85 4.72
C ILE A 35 -16.40 7.82 5.87
N ASP A 36 -16.22 8.28 7.12
CA ASP A 36 -16.05 7.44 8.31
C ASP A 36 -14.97 6.34 8.12
N SER A 37 -13.78 6.76 7.72
CA SER A 37 -12.66 5.86 7.42
C SER A 37 -11.31 6.41 7.87
N SER A 38 -10.25 5.64 7.60
CA SER A 38 -8.87 6.04 7.91
C SER A 38 -8.17 6.68 6.72
N THR A 39 -7.21 7.55 7.00
CA THR A 39 -6.34 8.14 5.96
C THR A 39 -5.59 7.07 5.17
N SER A 40 -5.17 5.98 5.83
CA SER A 40 -4.52 4.83 5.17
C SER A 40 -5.45 4.13 4.18
N TYR A 41 -6.73 3.98 4.52
CA TYR A 41 -7.74 3.42 3.62
C TYR A 41 -7.93 4.32 2.39
N VAL A 42 -8.12 5.63 2.59
CA VAL A 42 -8.27 6.59 1.50
C VAL A 42 -7.07 6.56 0.56
N ILE A 43 -5.85 6.61 1.09
CA ILE A 43 -4.62 6.54 0.28
C ILE A 43 -4.59 5.23 -0.52
N THR A 44 -4.89 4.10 0.12
CA THR A 44 -4.85 2.78 -0.53
C THR A 44 -5.86 2.70 -1.67
N GLU A 45 -7.11 3.14 -1.45
CA GLU A 45 -8.14 3.12 -2.48
C GLU A 45 -7.85 4.12 -3.61
N ALA A 46 -7.34 5.31 -3.29
CA ALA A 46 -6.92 6.29 -4.29
C ALA A 46 -5.80 5.74 -5.20
N LEU A 47 -4.79 5.08 -4.61
CA LEU A 47 -3.72 4.44 -5.37
C LEU A 47 -4.24 3.29 -6.24
N LYS A 48 -5.10 2.41 -5.71
CA LYS A 48 -5.73 1.34 -6.51
C LYS A 48 -6.52 1.90 -7.69
N LEU A 49 -7.28 2.98 -7.48
CA LEU A 49 -8.04 3.63 -8.53
C LEU A 49 -7.12 4.26 -9.59
N LEU A 50 -6.03 4.90 -9.16
CA LEU A 50 -5.02 5.47 -10.06
C LEU A 50 -4.39 4.38 -10.93
N PHE A 51 -3.84 3.32 -10.34
CA PHE A 51 -3.21 2.24 -11.08
C PHE A 51 -4.17 1.53 -12.04
N LYS A 52 -5.46 1.43 -11.67
CA LYS A 52 -6.49 0.83 -12.52
C LYS A 52 -6.91 1.74 -13.67
N ARG A 53 -6.75 3.06 -13.57
CA ARG A 53 -7.21 4.02 -14.59
C ARG A 53 -6.10 4.51 -15.52
N ASP A 54 -4.86 4.47 -15.08
CA ASP A 54 -3.73 4.94 -15.86
C ASP A 54 -3.29 3.87 -16.89
N ASP A 55 -3.69 4.05 -18.14
CA ASP A 55 -3.36 3.11 -19.22
C ASP A 55 -1.88 3.17 -19.62
N GLU A 56 -1.23 4.33 -19.45
CA GLU A 56 0.21 4.47 -19.69
C GLU A 56 1.00 3.69 -18.64
N PHE A 57 0.63 3.83 -17.36
CA PHE A 57 1.22 3.06 -16.29
C PHE A 57 1.04 1.55 -16.48
N LYS A 58 -0.13 1.09 -16.96
CA LYS A 58 -0.34 -0.33 -17.29
C LYS A 58 0.54 -0.79 -18.43
N ALA A 59 0.62 -0.03 -19.51
CA ALA A 59 1.45 -0.37 -20.66
C ALA A 59 2.94 -0.44 -20.26
N TRP A 60 3.38 0.48 -19.39
CA TRP A 60 4.71 0.44 -18.78
C TRP A 60 4.90 -0.80 -17.90
N LEU A 61 3.92 -1.13 -17.05
CA LEU A 61 3.96 -2.30 -16.16
C LEU A 61 4.07 -3.61 -16.94
N ASP A 62 3.32 -3.77 -18.04
CA ASP A 62 3.36 -4.98 -18.88
C ASP A 62 4.75 -5.19 -19.52
N GLN A 63 5.42 -4.10 -19.91
CA GLN A 63 6.78 -4.14 -20.46
C GLN A 63 7.84 -4.49 -19.40
N HIS A 64 7.62 -4.09 -18.15
CA HIS A 64 8.58 -4.32 -17.05
C HIS A 64 8.32 -5.62 -16.29
N THR A 65 7.09 -6.14 -16.31
CA THR A 65 6.76 -7.43 -15.69
C THR A 65 7.30 -8.60 -16.50
N ASN A 66 7.34 -8.49 -17.83
CA ASN A 66 7.97 -9.51 -18.69
C ASN A 66 9.50 -9.59 -18.54
N ASN A 67 10.13 -8.58 -17.93
CA ASN A 67 11.58 -8.54 -17.73
C ASN A 67 12.01 -8.87 -16.28
N GLY A 68 11.07 -8.99 -15.33
CA GLY A 68 11.37 -8.92 -13.89
C GLY A 68 10.96 -10.15 -13.08
N ASN A 69 11.63 -11.29 -13.28
CA ASN A 69 11.59 -12.42 -12.33
C ASN A 69 12.49 -12.17 -11.09
N GLN A 70 12.87 -10.92 -10.82
CA GLN A 70 13.66 -10.45 -9.68
C GLN A 70 13.10 -9.04 -9.41
N GLU A 71 12.26 -8.83 -8.40
CA GLU A 71 12.69 -8.14 -7.18
C GLU A 71 11.67 -8.45 -6.07
N LYS A 72 12.08 -9.30 -5.12
CA LYS A 72 11.38 -9.39 -3.82
C LYS A 72 11.63 -8.07 -3.08
N PRO A 73 10.62 -7.47 -2.43
CA PRO A 73 10.84 -6.27 -1.62
C PRO A 73 11.76 -6.65 -0.44
N VAL A 74 12.97 -6.11 -0.43
CA VAL A 74 13.93 -6.23 0.67
C VAL A 74 13.39 -5.39 1.84
N GLY A 75 12.61 -6.04 2.70
CA GLY A 75 12.26 -5.54 4.02
C GLY A 75 13.52 -5.52 4.89
N GLY A 76 13.85 -4.35 5.42
CA GLY A 76 15.09 -4.09 6.15
C GLY A 76 15.26 -4.93 7.42
N VAL A 77 16.51 -5.29 7.68
CA VAL A 77 17.01 -5.58 9.02
C VAL A 77 18.32 -4.79 9.19
N LEU A 78 18.24 -3.75 10.02
CA LEU A 78 19.39 -3.07 10.62
C LEU A 78 20.14 -4.08 11.50
N SER A 79 21.30 -4.56 11.05
CA SER A 79 22.23 -5.25 11.94
C SER A 79 23.09 -4.21 12.64
N LYS A 80 22.85 -4.06 13.94
CA LYS A 80 23.62 -3.24 14.86
C LYS A 80 24.88 -4.04 15.19
N ASN A 81 26.06 -3.50 14.88
CA ASN A 81 27.30 -4.08 15.37
C ASN A 81 27.67 -3.39 16.68
N ALA A 82 27.88 -4.24 17.69
CA ALA A 82 28.40 -3.92 19.02
C ALA A 82 29.89 -3.59 18.97
#